data_AF-A0A7X5N4J2-F1
#
_entry.id   AF-A0A7X5N4J2-F1
#
_cell.length_a   1.000
_cell.length_b   1.000
_cell.length_c   1.000
_cell.angle_alpha   90.00
_cell.angle_beta   90.00
_cell.angle_gamma   90.00
#
_symmetry.space_group_name_H-M   'P 1'
#
loop_
_entity.id
_entity.type
_entity.pdbx_description
1 polymer ?
#
loop_
_entity_poly.entity_id
_entity_poly.type
_entity_poly.pdbx_seq_one_letter_code
_entity_poly.pdbx_strand_id
1 'polypeptide(L)'
;SGVAPAQAATQAKAVMAFETRLANASLSRIELRDPAKRYNPVDVAGANAVTPNFDWQAFFSALKVPAGTFSLSQPGYFAELDAMLADTP
;
A
#
# COMPACT_ATOMS: atom_id res chain seq x y z
N SER A 1 -18.40 24.02 4.91
CA SER A 1 -17.46 24.82 4.09
C SER A 1 -16.39 23.91 3.52
N GLY A 2 -15.91 24.18 2.30
CA GLY A 2 -14.82 23.44 1.65
C GLY A 2 -13.56 24.30 1.48
N VAL A 3 -12.48 23.70 0.96
CA VAL A 3 -11.24 24.41 0.63
C VAL A 3 -11.42 25.31 -0.59
N ALA A 4 -10.58 26.35 -0.72
CA ALA A 4 -10.64 27.27 -1.86
C ALA A 4 -10.38 26.53 -3.20
N PRO A 5 -11.00 26.94 -4.33
CA PRO A 5 -10.89 26.22 -5.60
C PRO A 5 -9.45 25.94 -6.06
N ALA A 6 -8.54 26.89 -5.87
CA ALA A 6 -7.12 26.70 -6.21
C ALA A 6 -6.44 25.63 -5.35
N GLN A 7 -6.76 25.59 -4.05
CA GLN A 7 -6.25 24.55 -3.13
C GLN A 7 -6.85 23.18 -3.46
N ALA A 8 -8.16 23.13 -3.78
CA ALA A 8 -8.81 21.92 -4.24
C ALA A 8 -8.13 21.35 -5.50
N ALA A 9 -7.81 22.19 -6.47
CA ALA A 9 -7.13 21.77 -7.70
C ALA A 9 -5.71 21.24 -7.43
N THR A 10 -4.96 21.86 -6.52
CA THR A 10 -3.64 21.36 -6.11
C THR A 10 -3.74 20.00 -5.41
N GLN A 11 -4.67 19.85 -4.46
CA GLN A 11 -4.90 18.59 -3.76
C GLN A 11 -5.33 17.47 -4.72
N ALA A 12 -6.24 17.76 -5.65
CA ALA A 12 -6.68 16.79 -6.65
C ALA A 12 -5.52 16.30 -7.54
N LYS A 13 -4.61 17.20 -7.93
CA LYS A 13 -3.39 16.82 -8.68
C LYS A 13 -2.46 15.94 -7.85
N ALA A 14 -2.27 16.26 -6.56
CA ALA A 14 -1.45 15.46 -5.67
C ALA A 14 -2.02 14.04 -5.48
N VAL A 15 -3.33 13.93 -5.24
CA VAL A 15 -4.03 12.63 -5.13
C VAL A 15 -3.92 11.83 -6.43
N MET A 16 -4.14 12.46 -7.58
CA MET A 16 -4.01 11.77 -8.86
C MET A 16 -2.59 11.25 -9.09
N ALA A 17 -1.57 12.04 -8.76
CA ALA A 17 -0.17 11.61 -8.87
C ALA A 17 0.14 10.44 -7.91
N PHE A 18 -0.34 10.52 -6.66
CA PHE A 18 -0.23 9.47 -5.66
C PHE A 18 -0.86 8.15 -6.14
N GLU A 19 -2.12 8.20 -6.56
CA GLU A 19 -2.87 7.04 -7.04
C GLU A 19 -2.24 6.46 -8.32
N THR A 20 -1.76 7.30 -9.24
CA THR A 20 -1.10 6.85 -10.47
C THR A 20 0.20 6.10 -10.17
N ARG A 21 1.00 6.56 -9.20
CA ARG A 21 2.24 5.90 -8.80
C ARG A 21 1.98 4.49 -8.28
N LEU A 22 1.01 4.33 -7.37
CA LEU A 22 0.59 3.03 -6.86
C LEU A 22 -0.01 2.13 -7.95
N ALA A 23 -0.77 2.70 -8.88
CA ALA A 23 -1.34 1.95 -10.00
C ALA A 23 -0.25 1.36 -10.90
N ASN A 24 0.86 2.08 -11.14
CA ASN A 24 1.99 1.59 -11.93
C ASN A 24 2.75 0.44 -11.26
N ALA A 25 2.76 0.38 -9.92
CA ALA A 25 3.36 -0.72 -9.16
C ALA A 25 2.41 -1.91 -8.94
N SER A 26 1.14 -1.76 -9.32
CA SER A 26 0.13 -2.81 -9.18
C SER A 26 0.26 -3.84 -10.30
N LEU A 27 -0.11 -5.09 -10.02
CA LEU A 27 -0.23 -6.14 -11.01
C LEU A 27 -1.27 -5.75 -12.07
N SER A 28 -0.96 -6.07 -13.33
CA SER A 28 -1.92 -5.92 -14.41
C SER A 28 -3.12 -6.88 -14.26
N ARG A 29 -4.23 -6.57 -14.94
CA ARG A 29 -5.43 -7.43 -14.95
C ARG A 29 -5.15 -8.85 -15.43
N ILE A 30 -4.15 -9.04 -16.30
CA ILE A 30 -3.76 -10.36 -16.80
C ILE A 30 -3.01 -11.12 -15.70
N GLU A 31 -2.09 -10.47 -15.00
CA GLU A 31 -1.31 -11.08 -13.93
C GLU A 31 -2.15 -11.48 -12.73
N LEU A 32 -3.19 -10.69 -12.39
CA LEU A 32 -4.14 -11.00 -11.33
C LEU A 32 -4.94 -12.30 -11.56
N ARG A 33 -4.95 -12.83 -12.79
CA ARG A 33 -5.58 -14.12 -13.10
C ARG A 33 -4.78 -15.30 -12.56
N ASP A 34 -3.50 -15.12 -12.30
CA ASP A 34 -2.64 -16.13 -11.68
C ASP A 34 -2.75 -16.02 -10.15
N PRO A 35 -3.38 -16.98 -9.46
CA PRO A 35 -3.50 -16.95 -8.00
C PRO A 35 -2.14 -16.93 -7.29
N ALA A 36 -1.11 -17.55 -7.88
CA ALA A 36 0.22 -17.61 -7.28
C ALA A 36 0.88 -16.22 -7.24
N LYS A 37 0.52 -15.31 -8.16
CA LYS A 37 1.01 -13.91 -8.14
C LYS A 37 0.38 -13.06 -7.05
N ARG A 38 -0.81 -13.43 -6.56
CA ARG A 38 -1.57 -12.65 -5.57
C ARG A 38 -1.72 -13.30 -4.20
N TYR A 39 -1.20 -14.51 -4.01
CA TYR A 39 -1.21 -15.23 -2.74
C TYR A 39 0.23 -15.40 -2.25
N ASN A 40 0.67 -14.48 -1.38
CA ASN A 40 2.03 -14.40 -0.88
C ASN A 40 1.99 -14.47 0.66
N PRO A 41 1.84 -15.67 1.25
CA PRO A 41 1.72 -15.82 2.69
C PRO A 41 3.03 -15.43 3.39
N VAL A 42 2.93 -14.52 4.35
CA VAL A 42 4.02 -14.03 5.20
C VAL A 42 3.54 -13.92 6.64
N ASP A 43 4.46 -13.91 7.59
CA ASP A 43 4.21 -13.43 8.95
C ASP A 43 4.49 -11.91 9.03
N VAL A 44 4.32 -11.32 10.23
CA VAL A 44 4.59 -9.90 10.48
C VAL A 44 6.04 -9.54 10.17
N ALA A 45 7.01 -10.41 10.51
CA ALA A 45 8.42 -10.14 10.26
C ALA A 45 8.72 -10.07 8.75
N GLY A 46 8.18 -10.99 7.97
CA GLY A 46 8.28 -10.99 6.51
C GLY A 46 7.61 -9.77 5.88
N ALA A 47 6.45 -9.36 6.38
CA ALA A 47 5.77 -8.16 5.90
C ALA A 47 6.56 -6.88 6.22
N ASN A 48 7.08 -6.75 7.45
CA ASN A 48 7.92 -5.61 7.86
C ASN A 48 9.22 -5.53 7.04
N ALA A 49 9.78 -6.66 6.57
CA ALA A 49 10.96 -6.65 5.71
C ALA A 49 10.67 -6.04 4.32
N VAL A 50 9.44 -6.16 3.82
CA VAL A 50 8.99 -5.53 2.55
C VAL A 50 8.55 -4.07 2.78
N THR A 51 8.10 -3.75 4.00
CA THR A 51 7.51 -2.45 4.36
C THR A 51 8.12 -1.88 5.65
N PRO A 52 9.41 -1.52 5.67
CA PRO A 52 10.11 -1.06 6.88
C PRO A 52 9.52 0.22 7.51
N ASN A 53 8.75 1.01 6.77
CA ASN A 53 8.08 2.24 7.23
C ASN A 53 6.62 1.99 7.66
N PHE A 54 6.14 0.74 7.67
CA PHE A 54 4.79 0.37 8.10
C PHE A 54 4.80 -0.73 9.17
N ASP A 55 4.16 -0.47 10.32
CA ASP A 55 4.09 -1.42 11.42
C ASP A 55 2.83 -2.30 11.33
N TRP A 56 2.99 -3.51 10.80
CA TRP A 56 1.91 -4.50 10.71
C TRP A 56 1.41 -4.98 12.07
N GLN A 57 2.26 -5.03 13.10
CA GLN A 57 1.84 -5.41 14.46
C GLN A 57 0.92 -4.33 15.04
N ALA A 58 1.27 -3.06 14.89
CA ALA A 58 0.42 -1.95 15.30
C ALA A 58 -0.91 -1.94 14.53
N PHE A 59 -0.87 -2.18 13.22
CA PHE A 59 -2.07 -2.27 12.38
C PHE A 59 -3.04 -3.35 12.85
N PHE A 60 -2.58 -4.60 13.03
CA PHE A 60 -3.45 -5.68 13.51
C PHE A 60 -3.97 -5.43 14.94
N SER A 61 -3.14 -4.85 15.81
CA SER A 61 -3.55 -4.47 17.16
C SER A 61 -4.67 -3.42 17.14
N ALA A 62 -4.58 -2.40 16.28
CA ALA A 62 -5.62 -1.39 16.10
C ALA A 62 -6.94 -1.98 15.58
N LEU A 63 -6.85 -2.99 14.71
CA LEU A 63 -8.01 -3.73 14.21
C LEU A 63 -8.57 -4.75 15.22
N LYS A 64 -7.89 -4.99 16.36
CA LYS A 64 -8.23 -6.02 17.34
C LYS A 64 -8.28 -7.43 16.75
N VAL A 65 -7.40 -7.70 15.79
CA VAL A 65 -7.22 -9.00 15.16
C VAL A 65 -5.87 -9.58 15.59
N PRO A 66 -5.77 -10.86 16.00
CA PRO A 66 -4.49 -11.47 16.30
C PRO A 66 -3.57 -11.43 15.08
N ALA A 67 -2.35 -10.93 15.27
CA ALA A 67 -1.33 -11.03 14.23
C ALA A 67 -0.96 -12.51 14.01
N GLY A 68 -0.92 -12.92 12.75
CA GLY A 68 -0.60 -14.29 12.34
C GLY A 68 -0.06 -14.30 10.91
N THR A 69 -0.11 -15.44 10.23
CA THR A 69 0.21 -15.50 8.81
C THR A 69 -0.91 -14.87 7.98
N PHE A 70 -0.56 -14.01 7.03
CA PHE A 70 -1.49 -13.39 6.10
C PHE A 70 -0.87 -13.28 4.71
N SER A 71 -1.68 -13.08 3.68
CA SER A 71 -1.17 -12.87 2.32
C SER A 71 -0.83 -11.40 2.09
N LEU A 72 0.45 -11.09 1.82
CA LEU A 72 0.88 -9.80 1.32
C LEU A 72 0.72 -9.77 -0.21
N SER A 73 -0.54 -9.64 -0.65
CA SER A 73 -0.97 -10.05 -2.00
C SER A 73 -0.12 -9.52 -3.16
N GLN A 74 0.45 -8.32 -3.09
CA GLN A 74 1.27 -7.77 -4.18
C GLN A 74 2.54 -7.14 -3.59
N PRO A 75 3.63 -7.92 -3.39
CA PRO A 75 4.83 -7.41 -2.71
C PRO A 75 5.43 -6.15 -3.36
N GLY A 76 5.40 -6.06 -4.71
CA GLY A 76 5.86 -4.86 -5.43
C GLY A 76 5.03 -3.61 -5.14
N TYR A 77 3.71 -3.74 -5.04
CA TYR A 77 2.83 -2.64 -4.63
C TYR A 77 3.16 -2.18 -3.21
N PHE A 78 3.36 -3.11 -2.27
CA PHE A 78 3.65 -2.77 -0.88
C PHE A 78 5.05 -2.17 -0.72
N ALA A 79 6.05 -2.61 -1.49
CA ALA A 79 7.35 -1.96 -1.54
C ALA A 79 7.26 -0.52 -2.07
N GLU A 80 6.44 -0.27 -3.09
CA GLU A 80 6.20 1.09 -3.59
C GLU A 80 5.47 1.96 -2.56
N LEU A 81 4.44 1.40 -1.89
CA LEU A 81 3.75 2.07 -0.80
C LEU A 81 4.72 2.46 0.32
N ASP A 82 5.64 1.56 0.67
CA ASP A 82 6.66 1.83 1.69
C ASP A 82 7.58 2.99 1.30
N ALA A 83 8.08 3.00 0.06
CA ALA A 83 8.88 4.11 -0.46
C ALA A 83 8.10 5.44 -0.39
N MET A 84 6.80 5.39 -0.74
CA MET A 84 5.92 6.56 -0.68
C MET A 84 5.71 7.09 0.74
N LEU A 85 5.65 6.23 1.76
CA LEU A 85 5.55 6.68 3.16
C LEU A 85 6.76 7.50 3.61
N ALA A 86 7.93 7.30 2.99
CA ALA A 86 9.14 8.03 3.31
C ALA A 86 9.32 9.32 2.48
N ASP A 87 8.85 9.34 1.23
CA ASP A 87 9.17 10.40 0.26
C ASP A 87 7.99 11.31 -0.13
N THR A 88 6.76 10.91 0.18
CA THR A 88 5.55 11.66 -0.19
C THR A 88 5.12 12.56 0.97
N PRO A 89 5.06 13.90 0.77
CA PRO A 89 4.74 14.87 1.82
C PRO A 89 3.31 14.81 2.37
#